data_AF-A0A916BVC6-F1
#
_entry.id   AF-A0A916BVC6-F1
#
_cell.length_a   1.000
_cell.length_b   1.000
_cell.length_c   1.000
_cell.angle_alpha   90.00
_cell.angle_beta   90.00
_cell.angle_gamma   90.00
#
_symmetry.space_group_name_H-M   'P 1'
#
loop_
_entity.id
_entity.type
_entity.pdbx_description
1 polymer ?
#
loop_
_entity_poly.entity_id
_entity_poly.type
_entity_poly.pdbx_seq_one_letter_code
_entity_poly.pdbx_strand_id
1 'polypeptide(L)'
;MKVMTQLSVARKYTCPCCGYPELESPAYSLALQPPFLRDISPPYCQYLGEPSYDVCPSCGFEFGFDDEPDTASPQSFEEYRGEWIRDGCQWFDLSKKPGEWNLEMQLRVARILD
;
A
#
# COMPACT_ATOMS: atom_id res chain seq x y z
N MET A 1 -18.84 11.70 -37.44
CA MET A 1 -17.56 11.11 -36.98
C MET A 1 -17.67 10.91 -35.47
N LYS A 2 -17.74 9.67 -34.98
CA LYS A 2 -17.73 9.40 -33.54
C LYS A 2 -16.28 9.42 -33.08
N VAL A 3 -15.90 10.43 -32.30
CA VAL A 3 -14.61 10.45 -31.60
C VAL A 3 -14.69 9.37 -30.53
N MET A 4 -14.01 8.24 -30.76
CA MET A 4 -13.77 7.25 -29.72
C MET A 4 -12.65 7.81 -28.84
N THR A 5 -13.00 8.55 -27.79
CA THR A 5 -12.07 8.84 -26.70
C THR A 5 -11.63 7.49 -26.12
N GLN A 6 -10.38 7.10 -26.39
CA GLN A 6 -9.70 6.05 -25.65
C GLN A 6 -9.77 6.44 -24.17
N LEU A 7 -10.55 5.69 -23.40
CA LEU A 7 -10.52 5.78 -21.95
C LEU A 7 -9.11 5.38 -21.52
N SER A 8 -8.30 6.33 -21.07
CA SER A 8 -7.04 6.03 -20.39
C SER A 8 -7.39 5.26 -19.12
N VAL A 9 -7.06 3.98 -19.06
CA VAL A 9 -7.16 3.23 -17.81
C VAL A 9 -6.21 3.89 -16.81
N ALA A 10 -6.76 4.43 -15.72
CA ALA A 10 -5.95 5.03 -14.67
C ALA A 10 -4.98 3.95 -14.13
N ARG A 11 -3.70 4.30 -14.06
CA ARG A 11 -2.69 3.40 -13.50
C ARG A 11 -2.97 3.20 -12.02
N LYS A 12 -3.04 1.94 -11.59
CA LYS A 12 -3.19 1.56 -10.18
C LYS A 12 -1.86 1.10 -9.59
N TYR A 13 -1.72 1.28 -8.29
CA TYR A 13 -0.52 0.96 -7.54
C TYR A 13 -0.83 0.01 -6.38
N THR A 14 0.16 -0.78 -6.02
CA THR A 14 0.05 -1.76 -4.93
C THR A 14 0.57 -1.16 -3.63
N CYS A 15 -0.20 -1.31 -2.55
CA CYS A 15 0.24 -0.93 -1.21
C CYS A 15 1.44 -1.80 -0.77
N PRO A 16 2.57 -1.21 -0.38
CA PRO A 16 3.73 -1.95 0.10
C PRO A 16 3.52 -2.62 1.45
N CYS A 17 2.61 -2.09 2.26
CA CYS A 17 2.26 -2.68 3.55
C CYS A 17 1.46 -3.97 3.40
N CYS A 18 0.34 -3.97 2.67
CA CYS A 18 -0.60 -5.10 2.68
C CYS A 18 -0.91 -5.72 1.31
N GLY A 19 -0.39 -5.16 0.22
CA GLY A 19 -0.65 -5.68 -1.14
C GLY A 19 -1.95 -5.23 -1.78
N TYR A 20 -2.70 -4.29 -1.19
CA TYR A 20 -3.91 -3.74 -1.82
C TYR A 20 -3.59 -3.14 -3.21
N PRO A 21 -4.24 -3.59 -4.30
CA PRO A 21 -3.77 -3.33 -5.66
C PRO A 21 -4.34 -2.07 -6.33
N GLU A 22 -5.23 -1.33 -5.65
CA GLU A 22 -5.97 -0.22 -6.27
C GLU A 22 -5.68 1.15 -5.62
N LEU A 23 -4.45 1.40 -5.17
CA LEU A 23 -4.06 2.76 -4.80
C LEU A 23 -4.14 3.67 -6.04
N GLU A 24 -4.63 4.89 -5.85
CA GLU A 24 -4.76 5.90 -6.91
C GLU A 24 -3.42 6.56 -7.24
N SER A 25 -2.52 6.63 -6.26
CA SER A 25 -1.17 7.16 -6.38
C SER A 25 -0.14 6.12 -5.90
N PRO A 26 1.13 6.20 -6.33
CA PRO A 26 2.17 5.36 -5.74
C PRO A 26 2.39 5.78 -4.29
N ALA A 27 2.65 4.83 -3.39
CA ALA A 27 2.91 5.13 -1.98
C ALA A 27 4.02 6.18 -1.79
N TYR A 28 5.05 6.12 -2.65
CA TYR A 28 6.14 7.09 -2.76
C TYR A 28 6.48 7.33 -4.24
N SER A 29 7.03 8.49 -4.57
CA SER A 29 7.31 8.92 -5.95
C SER A 29 8.17 7.96 -6.79
N LEU A 30 9.08 7.18 -6.16
CA LEU A 30 9.90 6.16 -6.83
C LEU A 30 9.38 4.72 -6.62
N ALA A 31 8.38 4.52 -5.77
CA ALA A 31 7.78 3.22 -5.46
C ALA A 31 6.69 2.85 -6.48
N LEU A 32 7.10 2.29 -7.62
CA LEU A 32 6.19 2.12 -8.76
C LEU A 32 5.44 0.79 -8.82
N GLN A 33 6.01 -0.34 -8.36
CA GLN A 33 5.36 -1.66 -8.26
C GLN A 33 6.18 -2.66 -7.42
N PRO A 34 5.57 -3.76 -6.92
CA PRO A 34 6.29 -4.86 -6.29
C PRO A 34 7.28 -5.58 -7.25
N PRO A 35 8.31 -6.27 -6.72
CA PRO A 35 8.64 -6.40 -5.30
C PRO A 35 9.22 -5.09 -4.76
N PHE A 36 8.79 -4.72 -3.55
CA PHE A 36 9.32 -3.54 -2.88
C PHE A 36 10.77 -3.80 -2.44
N LEU A 37 11.54 -2.72 -2.24
CA LEU A 37 12.90 -2.82 -1.72
C LEU A 37 12.87 -3.63 -0.41
N ARG A 38 13.66 -4.70 -0.38
CA ARG A 38 13.89 -5.49 0.83
C ARG A 38 15.04 -4.86 1.60
N ASP A 39 15.06 -5.10 2.91
CA ASP A 39 16.14 -4.67 3.80
C ASP A 39 16.32 -3.14 3.93
N ILE A 40 15.24 -2.37 3.72
CA ILE A 40 15.18 -0.95 4.07
C ILE A 40 14.26 -0.76 5.28
N SER A 41 14.62 0.19 6.14
CA SER A 41 13.82 0.57 7.31
C SER A 41 13.29 1.99 7.14
N PRO A 42 12.17 2.33 7.79
CA PRO A 42 11.66 3.69 7.77
C PRO A 42 12.66 4.70 8.38
N PRO A 43 12.64 5.99 7.97
CA PRO A 43 11.65 6.60 7.07
C PRO A 43 11.93 6.27 5.60
N TYR A 44 10.89 5.84 4.87
CA TYR A 44 11.07 5.31 3.52
C TYR A 44 11.37 6.38 2.48
N CYS A 45 11.10 7.65 2.78
CA CYS A 45 11.35 8.78 1.91
C CYS A 45 12.84 8.90 1.49
N GLN A 46 13.76 8.43 2.35
CA GLN A 46 15.20 8.40 2.08
C GLN A 46 15.60 7.47 0.93
N TYR A 47 14.74 6.50 0.60
CA TYR A 47 15.00 5.49 -0.43
C TYR A 47 14.02 5.57 -1.60
N LEU A 48 12.78 5.96 -1.32
CA LEU A 48 11.66 5.90 -2.27
C LEU A 48 11.17 7.28 -2.73
N GLY A 49 11.78 8.36 -2.25
CA GLY A 49 11.42 9.74 -2.59
C GLY A 49 10.20 10.26 -1.82
N GLU A 50 9.56 11.30 -2.31
CA GLU A 50 8.41 11.93 -1.62
C GLU A 50 7.27 10.93 -1.37
N PRO A 51 6.72 10.86 -0.14
CA PRO A 51 5.53 10.06 0.16
C PRO A 51 4.27 10.66 -0.47
N SER A 52 3.24 9.82 -0.62
CA SER A 52 1.93 10.27 -1.10
C SER A 52 1.05 10.89 -0.02
N TYR A 53 1.27 10.56 1.26
CA TYR A 53 0.34 10.84 2.37
C TYR A 53 -1.06 10.25 2.18
N ASP A 54 -1.23 9.32 1.23
CA ASP A 54 -2.46 8.56 1.07
C ASP A 54 -2.57 7.51 2.18
N VAL A 55 -3.80 7.23 2.61
CA VAL A 55 -4.11 6.14 3.54
C VAL A 55 -4.54 4.91 2.75
N CYS A 56 -3.93 3.76 2.99
CA CYS A 56 -4.33 2.53 2.33
C CYS A 56 -5.77 2.13 2.76
N PRO A 57 -6.73 1.98 1.84
CA PRO A 57 -8.11 1.63 2.20
C PRO A 57 -8.25 0.18 2.72
N SER A 58 -7.23 -0.66 2.51
CA SER A 58 -7.19 -2.01 3.06
C SER A 58 -6.61 -2.00 4.48
N CYS A 59 -5.32 -1.73 4.65
CA CYS A 59 -4.70 -1.86 5.98
C CYS A 59 -4.74 -0.61 6.85
N GLY A 60 -4.99 0.58 6.29
CA GLY A 60 -5.00 1.83 7.04
C GLY A 60 -3.64 2.51 7.22
N PHE A 61 -2.55 1.96 6.64
CA PHE A 61 -1.23 2.58 6.69
C PHE A 61 -1.24 3.93 5.94
N GLU A 62 -0.74 4.99 6.57
CA GLU A 62 -0.54 6.32 6.01
C GLU A 62 0.94 6.54 5.64
N PHE A 63 1.22 6.65 4.34
CA PHE A 63 2.60 6.75 3.83
C PHE A 63 3.21 8.12 4.13
N GLY A 64 4.34 8.15 4.82
CA GLY A 64 5.01 9.36 5.29
C GLY A 64 4.49 9.87 6.64
N PHE A 65 3.60 9.12 7.31
CA PHE A 65 3.16 9.42 8.68
C PHE A 65 3.41 8.25 9.62
N ASP A 66 2.91 7.05 9.31
CA ASP A 66 3.12 5.87 10.15
C ASP A 66 4.59 5.41 10.14
N ASP A 67 5.30 5.58 9.01
CA ASP A 67 6.75 5.34 8.89
C ASP A 67 7.64 6.55 9.24
N GLU A 68 7.08 7.73 9.48
CA GLU A 68 7.87 8.92 9.84
C GLU A 68 7.13 9.80 10.86
N PRO A 69 6.77 9.28 12.06
CA PRO A 69 6.06 10.05 13.06
C PRO A 69 6.99 11.01 13.83
N ASP A 70 6.50 12.20 14.15
CA ASP A 70 7.28 13.21 14.91
C ASP A 70 7.52 12.84 16.39
N THR A 71 6.59 12.10 17.00
CA THR A 71 6.56 11.90 18.47
C THR A 71 6.56 10.43 18.90
N ALA A 72 6.73 9.49 17.97
CA ALA A 72 6.69 8.06 18.23
C ALA A 72 7.82 7.33 17.47
N SER A 73 7.93 6.02 17.67
CA SER A 73 8.80 5.20 16.84
C SER A 73 8.14 4.95 15.47
N PRO A 74 8.86 5.06 14.36
CA PRO A 74 8.33 4.73 13.04
C PRO A 74 7.98 3.24 12.96
N GLN A 75 6.90 2.91 12.26
CA GLN A 75 6.52 1.53 11.96
C GLN A 75 6.97 1.16 10.56
N SER A 76 7.63 0.01 10.43
CA SER A 76 7.85 -0.59 9.12
C SER A 76 6.54 -1.18 8.56
N PHE A 77 6.51 -1.34 7.23
CA PHE A 77 5.44 -2.07 6.54
C PHE A 77 5.25 -3.49 7.11
N GLU A 78 6.33 -4.17 7.48
CA GLU A 78 6.33 -5.50 8.08
C GLU A 78 5.65 -5.52 9.44
N GLU A 79 6.03 -4.59 10.33
CA GLU A 79 5.49 -4.48 11.69
C GLU A 79 4.01 -4.14 11.65
N TYR A 80 3.64 -3.10 10.90
CA TYR A 80 2.25 -2.67 10.77
C TYR A 80 1.38 -3.76 10.14
N ARG A 81 1.86 -4.41 9.06
CA ARG A 81 1.16 -5.57 8.47
C ARG A 81 0.96 -6.68 9.50
N GLY A 82 1.96 -6.97 10.32
CA GLY A 82 1.87 -7.97 11.38
C GLY A 82 0.78 -7.65 12.40
N GLU A 83 0.70 -6.39 12.84
CA GLU A 83 -0.35 -5.89 13.73
C GLU A 83 -1.73 -5.96 13.09
N TRP A 84 -1.87 -5.46 11.86
CA TRP A 84 -3.11 -5.53 11.09
C TRP A 84 -3.62 -6.96 10.91
N ILE A 85 -2.73 -7.92 10.62
CA ILE A 85 -3.08 -9.34 10.52
C ILE A 85 -3.53 -9.88 11.89
N ARG A 86 -2.80 -9.58 12.95
CA ARG A 86 -3.13 -9.99 14.33
C ARG A 86 -4.50 -9.47 14.77
N ASP A 87 -4.88 -8.27 14.31
CA ASP A 87 -6.17 -7.65 14.61
C ASP A 87 -7.33 -8.11 13.70
N GLY A 88 -7.09 -9.12 12.86
CA GLY A 88 -8.11 -9.76 12.03
C GLY A 88 -8.26 -9.14 10.64
N CYS A 89 -7.24 -8.44 10.15
CA CYS A 89 -7.22 -7.78 8.85
C CYS A 89 -8.40 -6.82 8.68
N GLN A 90 -8.62 -5.96 9.67
CA GLN A 90 -9.71 -4.98 9.62
C GLN A 90 -9.47 -4.01 8.47
N TRP A 91 -10.47 -3.88 7.60
CA TRP A 91 -10.38 -2.97 6.47
C TRP A 91 -10.62 -1.55 6.93
N PHE A 92 -9.73 -0.62 6.55
CA PHE A 92 -9.88 0.80 6.85
C PHE A 92 -11.13 1.39 6.16
N ASP A 93 -11.32 1.05 4.88
CA ASP A 93 -12.53 1.38 4.12
C ASP A 93 -13.24 0.09 3.67
N LEU A 94 -14.30 -0.26 4.39
CA LEU A 94 -15.12 -1.44 4.08
C LEU A 94 -15.80 -1.37 2.70
N SER A 95 -16.01 -0.18 2.14
CA SER A 95 -16.61 -0.03 0.80
C SER A 95 -15.67 -0.49 -0.32
N LYS A 96 -14.37 -0.58 -0.02
CA LYS A 96 -13.32 -1.03 -0.95
C LYS A 96 -12.99 -2.52 -0.78
N LYS A 97 -13.55 -3.20 0.23
CA LYS A 97 -13.29 -4.61 0.49
C LYS A 97 -13.97 -5.50 -0.56
N PRO A 98 -13.23 -6.34 -1.29
CA PRO A 98 -13.83 -7.33 -2.19
C PRO A 98 -14.69 -8.35 -1.43
N GLY A 99 -15.77 -8.82 -2.05
CA GLY A 99 -16.70 -9.78 -1.42
C GLY A 99 -16.04 -11.11 -1.03
N GLU A 100 -15.29 -11.72 -1.95
CA GLU A 100 -14.53 -12.97 -1.72
C GLU A 100 -13.05 -12.67 -1.41
N TRP A 101 -12.80 -11.66 -0.58
CA TRP A 101 -11.44 -11.26 -0.25
C TRP A 101 -10.68 -12.37 0.51
N ASN A 102 -9.44 -12.63 0.08
CA ASN A 102 -8.55 -13.60 0.68
C ASN A 102 -7.18 -12.96 0.95
N LEU A 103 -6.76 -12.97 2.22
CA LEU A 103 -5.48 -12.39 2.66
C LEU A 103 -4.28 -13.01 1.95
N GLU A 104 -4.19 -14.34 1.95
CA GLU A 104 -3.04 -15.06 1.39
C GLU A 104 -2.88 -14.73 -0.09
N MET A 105 -3.99 -14.71 -0.84
CA MET A 105 -3.98 -14.34 -2.25
C MET A 105 -3.50 -12.89 -2.47
N GLN A 106 -3.97 -11.92 -1.66
CA GLN A 106 -3.50 -10.54 -1.76
C GLN A 106 -2.00 -10.42 -1.53
N LEU A 107 -1.46 -11.09 -0.52
CA LEU A 107 -0.03 -11.06 -0.20
C LEU A 107 0.82 -11.79 -1.27
N ARG A 108 0.36 -12.92 -1.79
CA ARG A 108 1.08 -13.66 -2.86
C ARG A 108 1.12 -12.90 -4.18
N VAL A 109 -0.01 -12.32 -4.60
CA VAL A 109 -0.07 -11.51 -5.84
C VAL A 109 0.86 -10.29 -5.73
N ALA A 110 0.92 -9.67 -4.54
CA ALA A 110 1.82 -8.57 -4.26
C ALA A 110 3.30 -8.98 -4.05
N ARG A 111 3.61 -10.29 -4.07
CA ARG A 111 4.95 -10.84 -3.78
C ARG A 111 5.50 -10.42 -2.41
N ILE A 112 4.60 -10.30 -1.42
CA ILE A 112 4.93 -10.05 -0.01
C ILE A 112 5.07 -11.39 0.74
N LEU A 113 4.24 -12.38 0.38
CA LEU A 113 4.32 -13.75 0.88
C LEU A 113 4.87 -14.66 -0.22
N ASP A 114 5.95 -15.38 0.08
CA ASP A 114 6.57 -16.37 -0.82
C ASP A 114 5.72 -17.66 -0.96
#